data_AF-A0A955C854-F1
#
_entry.id   AF-A0A955C854-F1
#
_cell.length_a   1.000
_cell.length_b   1.000
_cell.length_c   1.000
_cell.angle_alpha   90.00
_cell.angle_beta   90.00
_cell.angle_gamma   90.00
#
_symmetry.space_group_name_H-M   'P 1'
#
loop_
_entity.id
_entity.type
_entity.pdbx_description
1 polymer ?
#
loop_
_entity_poly.entity_id
_entity_poly.type
_entity_poly.pdbx_seq_one_letter_code
_entity_poly.pdbx_strand_id
1 'polypeptide(L)' 'ANANTLFERLRQLRLTIAREINKPAFVVFSDRTLRAISEAAPRDADEMLQVKGVGPSKLEAYGDRFLEAIRNAT' A
#
# COMPACT_ATOMS: atom_id res chain seq x y z
N ALA A 1 -2.91 -15.52 -16.42
CA ALA A 1 -1.78 -14.84 -15.74
C ALA A 1 -2.15 -14.69 -14.27
N ASN A 2 -1.61 -15.57 -13.41
CA ASN A 2 -1.92 -15.54 -11.99
C ASN A 2 -1.15 -14.39 -11.33
N ALA A 3 -1.75 -13.20 -11.30
CA ALA A 3 -1.24 -12.06 -10.55
C ALA A 3 -1.48 -12.28 -9.05
N ASN A 4 -0.79 -13.27 -8.46
CA ASN A 4 -0.93 -13.65 -7.05
C ASN A 4 0.23 -13.08 -6.20
N THR A 5 0.85 -11.98 -6.64
CA THR A 5 1.92 -11.30 -5.92
C THR A 5 1.35 -10.26 -4.97
N LEU A 6 2.04 -9.99 -3.86
CA LEU A 6 1.67 -8.92 -2.94
C LEU A 6 1.58 -7.57 -3.67
N PHE A 7 2.51 -7.28 -4.57
CA PHE A 7 2.49 -6.04 -5.36
C PHE A 7 1.18 -5.85 -6.14
N GLU A 8 0.69 -6.89 -6.82
CA GLU A 8 -0.55 -6.77 -7.59
C GLU A 8 -1.77 -6.60 -6.68
N ARG A 9 -1.80 -7.27 -5.51
CA ARG A 9 -2.84 -7.04 -4.49
C ARG A 9 -2.85 -5.60 -3.99
N LEU A 10 -1.68 -5.07 -3.62
CA LEU A 10 -1.53 -3.69 -3.17
C LEU A 10 -1.84 -2.68 -4.28
N ARG A 11 -1.53 -3.01 -5.53
CA ARG A 11 -1.88 -2.21 -6.70
C ARG A 11 -3.38 -2.11 -6.89
N GLN A 12 -4.12 -3.21 -6.76
CA GLN A 12 -5.58 -3.20 -6.83
C GLN A 12 -6.19 -2.39 -5.67
N LEU A 13 -5.70 -2.60 -4.43
CA LEU A 13 -6.14 -1.80 -3.28
C LEU A 13 -5.93 -0.30 -3.52
N ARG A 14 -4.75 0.08 -4.02
CA ARG A 14 -4.43 1.48 -4.36
C ARG A 14 -5.40 2.06 -5.38
N LEU A 15 -5.73 1.30 -6.43
CA LEU A 15 -6.69 1.72 -7.45
C LEU A 15 -8.09 1.91 -6.87
N THR A 16 -8.51 1.03 -5.97
CA THR A 16 -9.80 1.13 -5.27
C THR A 16 -9.88 2.39 -4.42
N ILE A 17 -8.90 2.63 -3.54
CA ILE A 17 -8.84 3.84 -2.71
C ILE A 17 -8.85 5.11 -3.58
N ALA A 18 -8.06 5.12 -4.65
CA ALA A 18 -7.96 6.26 -5.55
C ALA A 18 -9.31 6.63 -6.20
N ARG A 19 -10.10 5.63 -6.57
CA ARG A 19 -11.47 5.82 -7.09
C ARG A 19 -12.39 6.36 -6.01
N GLU A 20 -12.34 5.82 -4.79
CA GLU A 20 -13.16 6.29 -3.65
C GLU A 20 -12.92 7.76 -3.35
N ILE A 21 -11.66 8.23 -3.39
CA ILE A 21 -11.31 9.63 -3.11
C ILE A 21 -11.35 10.53 -4.37
N ASN A 22 -11.72 9.97 -5.53
CA ASN A 22 -11.71 10.64 -6.83
C ASN A 22 -10.38 11.35 -7.15
N LYS A 23 -9.26 10.64 -6.95
CA LYS A 23 -7.90 11.14 -7.27
C LYS A 23 -7.13 10.11 -8.10
N PRO A 24 -6.07 10.53 -8.82
CA PRO A 24 -5.14 9.59 -9.46
C PRO A 24 -4.47 8.64 -8.45
N ALA A 25 -4.21 7.39 -8.84
CA ALA A 25 -3.69 6.35 -7.94
C ALA A 25 -2.34 6.68 -7.29
N PHE A 26 -1.48 7.42 -7.98
CA PHE A 26 -0.19 7.84 -7.43
C PHE A 26 -0.32 8.77 -6.23
N VAL A 27 -1.49 9.39 -6.02
CA VAL A 27 -1.80 10.21 -4.84
C VAL A 27 -1.89 9.37 -3.58
N VAL A 28 -2.30 8.10 -3.66
CA VAL A 28 -2.31 7.20 -2.50
C VAL A 28 -0.88 6.81 -2.17
N PHE A 29 -0.21 6.14 -3.10
CA PHE A 29 1.24 5.86 -3.06
C PHE A 29 1.81 5.85 -4.48
N SER A 30 3.04 6.37 -4.66
CA SER A 30 3.77 6.22 -5.92
C SER A 30 4.06 4.74 -6.22
N ASP A 31 4.32 4.40 -7.49
CA ASP A 31 4.73 3.03 -7.85
C ASP A 31 6.00 2.59 -7.12
N ARG A 32 6.94 3.52 -6.92
CA ARG A 32 8.17 3.27 -6.16
C ARG A 32 7.86 2.90 -4.70
N THR A 33 6.99 3.66 -4.05
CA THR A 33 6.58 3.39 -2.66
C THR A 33 5.80 2.08 -2.57
N LEU A 34 4.90 1.82 -3.52
CA LEU A 34 4.11 0.60 -3.55
C LEU A 34 4.98 -0.66 -3.69
N ARG A 35 6.03 -0.61 -4.52
CA ARG A 35 7.04 -1.67 -4.62
C ARG A 35 7.79 -1.85 -3.31
N ALA A 36 8.26 -0.76 -2.71
CA ALA A 36 8.96 -0.81 -1.43
C ALA A 36 8.09 -1.41 -0.31
N ILE A 37 6.79 -1.08 -0.24
CA ILE A 37 5.84 -1.70 0.70
C ILE A 37 5.72 -3.21 0.41
N SER A 38 5.57 -3.59 -0.87
CA SER A 38 5.45 -5.00 -1.25
C SER A 38 6.72 -5.81 -0.97
N GLU A 39 7.90 -5.20 -1.03
CA GLU A 39 9.18 -5.85 -0.76
C GLU A 39 9.44 -5.97 0.75
N ALA A 40 9.11 -4.93 1.51
CA ALA A 40 9.27 -4.90 2.96
C ALA A 40 8.21 -5.73 3.70
N ALA A 41 7.00 -5.86 3.13
CA ALA A 41 5.85 -6.55 3.72
C ALA A 41 5.60 -6.21 5.21
N PRO A 42 5.46 -4.90 5.55
CA PRO A 42 5.35 -4.45 6.93
C PRO A 42 4.12 -5.03 7.63
N ARG A 43 4.27 -5.33 8.92
CA ARG A 43 3.27 -6.00 9.78
C ARG A 43 2.56 -5.04 10.71
N ASP A 44 3.13 -3.86 10.94
CA ASP A 44 2.58 -2.82 11.79
C ASP A 44 2.88 -1.40 11.27
N ALA A 45 2.40 -0.41 12.02
CA ALA A 45 2.53 1.01 11.69
C ALA A 45 3.98 1.50 11.73
N ASP A 46 4.79 0.97 12.64
CA ASP A 46 6.19 1.38 12.81
C ASP A 46 7.03 0.88 11.64
N GLU A 47 6.84 -0.38 11.24
CA GLU A 47 7.46 -0.96 10.05
C GLU A 47 7.01 -0.22 8.77
N MET A 48 5.73 0.17 8.67
CA MET A 48 5.25 1.00 7.55
C MET A 48 5.96 2.36 7.48
N LEU A 49 6.22 3.01 8.62
CA LEU A 49 6.95 4.29 8.66
C LEU A 49 8.43 4.17 8.26
N GLN A 50 9.02 2.98 8.37
CA GLN A 50 10.38 2.74 7.84
C GLN A 50 10.41 2.63 6.31
N VAL A 51 9.26 2.45 5.65
CA VAL A 51 9.21 2.33 4.19
C VAL A 51 9.37 3.70 3.52
N LYS A 52 10.40 3.83 2.67
CA LYS A 52 10.68 5.08 1.95
C LYS A 52 9.46 5.55 1.13
N GLY A 53 8.97 6.75 1.47
CA GLY A 53 7.82 7.38 0.83
C GLY A 53 6.49 7.14 1.52
N VAL A 54 6.48 6.42 2.65
CA VAL A 54 5.38 6.40 3.61
C VAL A 54 5.68 7.45 4.68
N GLY A 55 4.86 8.49 4.71
CA GLY A 55 4.90 9.50 5.78
C GLY A 55 3.71 9.35 6.72
N PRO A 56 3.71 10.04 7.88
CA PRO A 56 2.66 9.95 8.88
C PRO A 56 1.25 10.18 8.31
N SER A 57 1.07 11.19 7.46
CA SER A 57 -0.25 11.47 6.85
C SER A 57 -0.74 10.36 5.91
N LYS A 58 0.17 9.62 5.27
CA LYS A 58 -0.21 8.47 4.42
C LYS A 58 -0.52 7.25 5.27
N LEU A 59 0.22 7.06 6.35
CA LEU A 59 -0.03 6.01 7.32
C LEU A 59 -1.41 6.20 7.96
N GLU A 60 -1.71 7.42 8.42
CA GLU A 60 -3.01 7.75 9.00
C GLU A 60 -4.16 7.53 7.99
N ALA A 61 -3.99 7.97 6.74
CA ALA A 61 -5.05 7.88 5.75
C ALA A 61 -5.29 6.46 5.20
N TYR A 62 -4.22 5.67 5.04
CA TYR A 62 -4.28 4.42 4.25
C TYR A 62 -3.61 3.22 4.94
N GLY A 63 -2.88 3.43 6.03
CA GLY A 63 -2.03 2.43 6.68
C GLY A 63 -2.78 1.15 7.02
N ASP A 64 -3.92 1.27 7.72
CA ASP A 64 -4.69 0.12 8.19
C ASP A 64 -5.13 -0.80 7.04
N ARG A 65 -5.63 -0.24 5.94
CA ARG A 65 -6.07 -1.01 4.76
C ARG A 65 -4.91 -1.71 4.07
N PHE A 66 -3.74 -1.05 4.00
CA PHE A 66 -2.55 -1.65 3.42
C PHE A 66 -2.00 -2.78 4.29
N LEU A 67 -1.92 -2.57 5.60
CA LEU A 67 -1.52 -3.59 6.57
C LEU A 67 -2.47 -4.80 6.54
N GLU A 68 -3.77 -4.57 6.42
CA GLU A 68 -4.76 -5.64 6.25
C GLU A 68 -4.54 -6.42 4.95
N ALA A 69 -4.32 -5.74 3.83
CA ALA A 69 -4.06 -6.40 2.56
C ALA A 69 -2.75 -7.21 2.55
N ILE A 70 -1.73 -6.75 3.28
CA ILE A 70 -0.48 -7.50 3.48
C ILE A 70 -0.75 -8.76 4.30
N ARG A 71 -1.43 -8.64 5.45
CA ARG A 71 -1.78 -9.79 6.31
C ARG A 71 -2.58 -10.85 5.57
N ASN A 72 -3.50 -10.47 4.69
CA ASN A 72 -4.34 -11.39 3.92
C ASN A 72 -3.65 -12.00 2.69
N ALA A 73 -2.40 -11.62 2.40
CA ALA A 73 -1.62 -12.14 1.26
C ALA A 73 -0.58 -13.18 1.67
N THR A 74 -0.23 -13.24 2.95
CA THR A 74 0.65 -14.23 3.60
C THR A 74 -0.14 -15.25 4.37
#